data_AF-A0A645J3G8-F1
#
_entry.id   AF-A0A645J3G8-F1
#
_cell.length_a   1.000
_cell.length_b   1.000
_cell.length_c   1.000
_cell.angle_alpha   90.00
_cell.angle_beta   90.00
_cell.angle_gamma   90.00
#
_symmetry.space_group_name_H-M   'P 1'
#
loop_
_entity.id
_entity.type
_entity.pdbx_description
1 polymer ?
#
loop_
_entity_poly.entity_id
_entity_poly.type
_entity_poly.pdbx_seq_one_letter_code
_entity_poly.pdbx_strand_id
1 'polypeptide(L)'
;MDIDYIMASFYCEKHPDSIFNKIIKLAIFHDTGHIALDGSNLKFFEGPEIVKRQELQNQEDYASAVQNIFGIQVEEGCHFHRD
;
A
#
# COMPACT_ATOMS: atom_id res chain seq x y z
N MET A 1 -13.87 -14.48 19.47
CA MET A 1 -13.08 -13.73 20.47
C MET A 1 -11.88 -13.17 19.74
N ASP A 2 -11.49 -11.92 20.01
CA ASP A 2 -10.45 -11.25 19.23
C ASP A 2 -9.02 -11.79 19.48
N ILE A 3 -8.87 -12.68 20.46
CA ILE A 3 -7.59 -13.28 20.87
C ILE A 3 -6.90 -14.08 19.76
N ASP A 4 -7.67 -14.71 18.88
CA ASP A 4 -7.13 -15.50 17.77
C ASP A 4 -6.44 -14.60 16.71
N TYR A 5 -6.78 -13.31 16.66
CA TYR A 5 -6.12 -12.35 15.77
C TYR A 5 -4.80 -11.82 16.35
N ILE A 6 -4.54 -11.95 17.66
CA ILE A 6 -3.32 -11.41 18.27
C ILE A 6 -2.08 -12.09 17.66
N MET A 7 -2.04 -13.41 17.64
CA MET A 7 -0.89 -14.15 17.11
C MET A 7 -0.77 -14.03 15.59
N ALA A 8 -1.90 -13.97 14.87
CA ALA A 8 -1.91 -13.77 13.43
C ALA A 8 -1.38 -12.38 13.04
N SER A 9 -1.84 -11.32 13.71
CA SER A 9 -1.35 -9.95 13.50
C SER A 9 0.12 -9.83 13.88
N PHE A 10 0.55 -10.42 15.00
CA PHE A 10 1.96 -10.42 15.38
C PHE A 10 2.86 -11.06 14.32
N TYR A 11 2.44 -12.19 13.74
CA TYR A 11 3.16 -12.82 12.63
C TYR A 11 3.27 -11.88 11.43
N CYS A 12 2.14 -11.27 11.02
CA CYS A 12 2.12 -10.32 9.89
C CYS A 12 3.05 -9.12 10.12
N GLU A 13 3.17 -8.63 11.34
CA GLU A 13 3.99 -7.45 11.62
C GLU A 13 5.47 -7.77 11.83
N LYS A 14 5.81 -8.92 12.44
CA LYS A 14 7.16 -9.17 12.96
C LYS A 14 7.91 -10.30 12.27
N HIS A 15 7.21 -11.26 11.66
CA HIS A 15 7.90 -12.42 11.12
C HIS A 15 8.73 -12.04 9.87
N PRO A 16 10.00 -12.45 9.76
CA PRO A 16 10.85 -12.12 8.60
C PRO A 16 10.26 -12.53 7.25
N ASP A 17 9.43 -13.58 7.24
CA ASP A 17 8.76 -14.05 6.02
C ASP A 17 7.44 -13.35 5.70
N SER A 18 6.95 -12.47 6.58
CA SER A 18 5.75 -11.69 6.28
C SER A 18 5.96 -10.87 5.00
N ILE A 19 4.90 -10.73 4.20
CA ILE A 19 4.95 -9.86 3.03
C ILE A 19 4.80 -8.38 3.42
N PHE A 20 4.17 -8.11 4.57
CA PHE A 20 3.81 -6.76 5.01
C PHE A 20 5.00 -5.94 5.51
N ASN A 21 6.12 -6.60 5.87
CA ASN A 21 7.37 -5.92 6.22
C ASN A 21 8.38 -5.86 5.06
N LYS A 22 8.03 -6.41 3.89
CA LYS A 22 8.91 -6.43 2.71
C LYS A 22 8.53 -5.37 1.68
N ILE A 23 7.23 -5.17 1.47
CA ILE A 23 6.72 -4.35 0.38
C ILE A 23 5.59 -3.45 0.92
N ILE A 24 5.62 -2.17 0.56
CA ILE A 24 4.54 -1.23 0.85
C ILE A 24 3.29 -1.66 0.08
N LYS A 25 2.17 -1.86 0.78
CA LYS A 25 0.89 -2.24 0.17
C LYS A 25 -0.22 -1.34 0.69
N LEU A 26 -0.87 -0.60 -0.21
CA LEU A 26 -2.06 0.21 0.08
C LEU A 26 -3.16 -0.11 -0.93
N ALA A 27 -4.42 -0.07 -0.52
CA ALA A 27 -5.56 -0.18 -1.41
C ALA A 27 -6.74 0.63 -0.89
N ILE A 28 -7.45 1.30 -1.79
CA ILE A 28 -8.70 2.02 -1.49
C ILE A 28 -9.74 1.71 -2.57
N PHE A 29 -10.96 1.38 -2.14
CA PHE A 29 -12.06 1.02 -3.01
C PHE A 29 -12.99 2.22 -3.22
N HIS A 30 -13.54 2.32 -4.43
CA HIS A 30 -14.61 3.25 -4.81
C HIS A 30 -15.72 2.46 -5.52
N ASP A 31 -16.85 3.12 -5.81
CA ASP A 31 -18.08 2.48 -6.27
C ASP A 31 -17.91 1.52 -7.46
N THR A 32 -16.97 1.83 -8.37
CA THR A 32 -16.74 1.09 -9.61
C THR A 32 -15.44 0.29 -9.62
N GLY A 33 -14.59 0.40 -8.59
CA GLY A 33 -13.22 -0.12 -8.69
C GLY A 33 -12.36 0.14 -7.46
N HIS A 34 -11.05 0.13 -7.66
CA HIS A 34 -10.10 0.43 -6.59
C HIS A 34 -8.77 0.94 -7.13
N ILE A 35 -8.02 1.58 -6.26
CA ILE A 35 -6.64 1.99 -6.53
C ILE A 35 -5.74 1.25 -5.55
N ALA A 36 -4.69 0.61 -6.05
CA ALA A 36 -3.74 -0.14 -5.24
C ALA A 36 -2.31 0.34 -5.49
N LEU A 37 -1.54 0.49 -4.41
CA LEU A 37 -0.10 0.69 -4.43
C LEU A 37 0.58 -0.59 -3.96
N ASP A 38 1.49 -1.12 -4.76
CA ASP A 38 2.30 -2.31 -4.46
C ASP A 38 3.78 -1.97 -4.74
N GLY A 39 4.53 -1.72 -3.67
CA GLY A 39 5.87 -1.12 -3.73
C GLY A 39 5.80 0.28 -4.35
N SER A 40 6.44 0.45 -5.50
CA SER A 40 6.38 1.66 -6.32
C SER A 40 5.25 1.66 -7.36
N ASN A 41 4.50 0.57 -7.51
CA ASN A 41 3.54 0.41 -8.59
C ASN A 41 2.12 0.80 -8.17
N LEU A 42 1.65 1.94 -8.66
CA LEU A 42 0.29 2.41 -8.50
C LEU A 42 -0.59 1.88 -9.66
N LYS A 43 -1.66 1.17 -9.32
CA LYS A 43 -2.57 0.50 -10.25
C LYS A 43 -4.00 1.00 -10.02
N PHE A 44 -4.67 1.39 -11.09
CA PHE A 44 -6.06 1.83 -11.07
C PHE A 44 -6.93 0.78 -11.74
N PHE A 45 -7.96 0.35 -11.03
CA PHE A 45 -8.88 -0.70 -11.46
C PHE A 45 -10.28 -0.14 -11.65
N GLU A 46 -10.94 -0.55 -12.73
CA GLU A 46 -12.39 -0.41 -12.92
C GLU A 46 -12.95 -1.84 -13.01
N GLY A 47 -13.67 -2.26 -11.98
CA GLY A 47 -14.02 -3.66 -11.77
C GLY A 47 -12.76 -4.55 -11.66
N PRO A 48 -12.65 -5.63 -12.46
CA PRO A 48 -11.48 -6.51 -12.47
C PRO A 48 -10.32 -6.01 -13.35
N GLU A 49 -10.55 -4.99 -14.18
CA GLU A 49 -9.61 -4.57 -15.21
C GLU A 49 -8.69 -3.45 -14.74
N ILE A 50 -7.41 -3.54 -15.09
CA ILE A 50 -6.43 -2.46 -14.82
C ILE A 50 -6.48 -1.46 -15.96
N VAL A 51 -7.00 -0.28 -15.67
CA VAL A 51 -7.14 0.80 -16.66
C VAL A 51 -5.92 1.71 -16.72
N LYS A 52 -5.12 1.78 -15.65
CA LYS A 52 -3.88 2.57 -15.59
C LYS A 52 -2.86 1.94 -14.66
N ARG A 53 -1.59 2.00 -15.05
CA ARG A 53 -0.43 1.73 -14.20
C ARG A 53 0.52 2.91 -14.20
N GLN A 54 1.10 3.22 -13.05
CA GLN A 54 2.08 4.28 -12.87
C GLN A 54 3.12 3.81 -11.86
N GLU A 55 4.40 3.85 -12.26
CA GLU A 55 5.51 3.60 -11.35
C GLU A 55 5.96 4.93 -10.73
N LEU A 56 5.90 5.02 -9.40
CA LEU A 56 6.38 6.15 -8.63
C LEU A 56 7.91 6.15 -8.65
N GLN A 57 8.52 7.31 -8.87
CA GLN A 57 9.97 7.36 -9.12
C GLN A 57 10.78 7.77 -7.88
N ASN A 58 10.17 8.53 -6.98
CA ASN A 58 10.87 9.15 -5.86
C ASN A 58 9.95 9.31 -4.64
N GLN A 59 10.55 9.78 -3.54
CA GLN A 59 9.87 10.01 -2.27
C GLN A 59 8.73 11.02 -2.36
N GLU A 60 8.87 12.07 -3.17
CA GLU A 60 7.88 13.14 -3.32
C GLU A 60 6.64 12.62 -4.06
N ASP A 61 6.84 11.84 -5.14
CA ASP A 61 5.76 11.16 -5.86
C ASP A 61 4.99 10.22 -4.93
N TYR A 62 5.72 9.47 -4.10
CA TYR A 62 5.14 8.59 -3.09
C TYR A 62 4.31 9.34 -2.07
N ALA A 63 4.88 10.34 -1.40
CA ALA A 63 4.16 11.11 -0.39
C ALA A 63 2.90 11.77 -0.97
N SER A 64 3.03 12.35 -2.18
CA SER A 64 1.91 12.95 -2.90
C SER A 64 0.83 11.93 -3.25
N ALA A 65 1.19 10.74 -3.73
CA ALA A 65 0.22 9.69 -4.05
C ALA A 65 -0.49 9.17 -2.79
N VAL A 66 0.26 8.89 -1.71
CA VAL A 66 -0.29 8.42 -0.43
C VAL A 66 -1.28 9.42 0.15
N GLN A 67 -0.94 10.70 0.14
CA GLN A 67 -1.82 11.75 0.63
C GLN A 67 -3.04 11.96 -0.27
N ASN A 68 -2.84 12.16 -1.58
CA ASN A 68 -3.91 12.59 -2.48
C ASN A 68 -4.90 11.46 -2.83
N ILE A 69 -4.44 10.21 -2.84
CA ILE A 69 -5.26 9.06 -3.22
C ILE A 69 -5.82 8.34 -1.98
N PHE A 70 -4.99 8.12 -0.97
CA PHE A 70 -5.36 7.30 0.19
C PHE A 70 -5.71 8.14 1.42
N GLY A 71 -5.50 9.46 1.39
CA GLY A 71 -5.82 10.35 2.50
C GLY A 71 -4.92 10.18 3.73
N ILE A 72 -3.76 9.54 3.57
CA ILE A 72 -2.82 9.23 4.66
C ILE A 72 -1.71 10.28 4.67
N GLN A 73 -1.44 10.86 5.84
CA GLN A 73 -0.31 11.76 6.03
C GLN A 73 0.98 10.95 6.16
N VAL A 74 2.01 11.34 5.41
CA VAL A 74 3.32 10.70 5.47
C VAL A 74 4.21 11.50 6.40
N GLU A 75 4.57 10.91 7.55
CA GLU A 75 5.44 11.52 8.54
C GLU A 75 6.93 11.49 8.12
N GLU A 76 7.74 12.37 8.73
CA GLU A 76 9.19 12.36 8.56
C GLU A 76 9.77 10.99 8.97
N GLY A 77 10.61 10.41 8.11
CA GLY A 77 11.20 9.09 8.31
C GLY A 77 10.46 7.93 7.61
N CYS A 78 9.33 8.19 6.96
CA CYS A 78 8.69 7.22 6.09
C CYS A 78 9.40 7.19 4.74
N HIS A 79 10.04 6.07 4.40
CA HIS A 79 10.89 5.98 3.20
C HIS A 79 10.22 5.19 2.08
N PHE A 80 10.19 5.81 0.91
CA PHE A 80 9.92 5.16 -0.36
C PHE A 80 11.04 4.15 -0.63
N HIS A 81 10.66 2.88 -0.70
CA HIS A 81 11.57 1.81 -1.08
C HIS A 81 11.25 1.40 -2.51
N ARG A 82 12.25 1.51 -3.39
CA ARG A 82 12.18 0.99 -4.74
C ARG A 82 12.80 -0.39 -4.73
N ASP A 83 12.07 -1.37 -5.25
CA ASP A 83 12.53 -2.75 -5.40
C ASP A 83 13.77 -2.85 -6.32
#